data_AF-A0A242E0V5-F1
#
_entry.id   AF-A0A242E0V5-F1
#
_cell.length_a   1.000
_cell.length_b   1.000
_cell.length_c   1.000
_cell.angle_alpha   90.00
_cell.angle_beta   90.00
_cell.angle_gamma   90.00
#
_symmetry.space_group_name_H-M   'P 1'
#
loop_
_entity.id
_entity.type
_entity.pdbx_description
1 polymer ?
#
loop_
_entity_poly.entity_id
_entity_poly.type
_entity_poly.pdbx_seq_one_letter_code
_entity_poly.pdbx_strand_id
1 'polypeptide(L)'
;MNKKNLKWVYIAVAIVTASITLFIVNEQSYSKKVEAVTSELSTHKKQLLRIETEIAGLYADEHKQFLSSDVTQAKIDSLKKTIEKYKSDATTHAKKVETLRKQDQETCQKDLGDIIKLDEKINEVQMIFDQTQAVNSLFSTPYIENAEINEEAIIIDDLNSEMIEEKKEKIELENLEENEFTSIVSQAMEAAGNQLSQIERARKVVEELYKDGKPTDNVTRETLESAKKEVELIKNVKAKKSFNESLKVIEEKVTADEKAEAERVAAEEAKRQEEQVVANQATQQTEVPETQSEAIDPVASPATPNTPGQNVTENITVQPTTPVVPPTNSGNGSNTGGATTPGGNTSGGSAGGNSSGSTGGSTTPIPMPEAPYPLVPYTGNGTQYSTFAAASSAGEEKLRDINSNIRGYNIITQYWSDGTEKYYLEFY
;
A
#
# COMPACT_ATOMS: atom_id res chain seq x y z
N MET A 1 -6.25 -2.10 30.52
CA MET A 1 -6.38 -2.69 29.17
C MET A 1 -7.72 -2.25 28.60
N ASN A 2 -7.80 -1.92 27.31
CA ASN A 2 -8.81 -0.94 26.85
C ASN A 2 -10.11 -1.53 26.30
N LYS A 3 -11.21 -0.87 26.65
CA LYS A 3 -12.47 -0.92 25.90
C LYS A 3 -12.25 -0.30 24.52
N LYS A 4 -12.64 -0.97 23.42
CA LYS A 4 -13.07 -0.35 22.15
C LYS A 4 -13.65 -1.34 21.13
N ASN A 5 -13.04 -2.51 20.94
CA ASN A 5 -13.22 -3.35 19.73
C ASN A 5 -14.36 -4.40 19.83
N LEU A 6 -15.52 -4.06 20.39
CA LEU A 6 -16.70 -4.94 20.36
C LEU A 6 -18.02 -4.13 20.37
N LYS A 7 -18.19 -3.27 19.35
CA LYS A 7 -19.33 -2.34 19.25
C LYS A 7 -20.19 -2.46 17.98
N TRP A 8 -19.84 -3.35 17.05
CA TRP A 8 -20.37 -3.32 15.67
C TRP A 8 -21.14 -4.57 15.21
N VAL A 9 -21.51 -5.48 16.12
CA VAL A 9 -22.20 -6.76 15.79
C VAL A 9 -23.66 -6.82 16.30
N TYR A 10 -24.15 -5.80 17.02
CA TYR A 10 -25.42 -5.85 17.76
C TYR A 10 -26.49 -4.83 17.32
N ILE A 11 -26.78 -4.72 16.02
CA ILE A 11 -27.95 -3.97 15.50
C ILE A 11 -28.71 -4.75 14.41
N ALA A 12 -29.20 -5.95 14.72
CA ALA A 12 -29.98 -6.76 13.74
C ALA A 12 -31.15 -7.60 14.29
N VAL A 13 -31.17 -8.01 15.56
CA VAL A 13 -32.10 -9.06 16.06
C VAL A 13 -32.92 -8.63 17.29
N ALA A 14 -33.40 -7.39 17.30
CA ALA A 14 -34.42 -6.91 18.24
C ALA A 14 -35.54 -6.16 17.50
N ILE A 15 -36.72 -6.04 18.14
CA ILE A 15 -37.95 -5.42 17.61
C ILE A 15 -38.65 -6.27 16.50
N VAL A 16 -39.26 -7.41 16.86
CA VAL A 16 -40.45 -7.98 16.17
C VAL A 16 -41.38 -8.73 17.14
N THR A 17 -41.46 -8.32 18.42
CA THR A 17 -42.30 -9.00 19.43
C THR A 17 -43.02 -8.02 20.34
N ALA A 18 -44.36 -8.15 20.36
CA ALA A 18 -45.31 -7.66 21.36
C ALA A 18 -45.38 -6.15 21.66
N SER A 19 -46.40 -5.49 21.09
CA SER A 19 -47.45 -4.87 21.92
C SER A 19 -48.78 -4.68 21.16
N ILE A 20 -49.56 -5.76 21.03
CA ILE A 20 -50.98 -5.70 20.62
C ILE A 20 -51.88 -6.39 21.65
N THR A 21 -52.38 -5.57 22.57
CA THR A 21 -53.73 -5.60 23.14
C THR A 21 -54.10 -4.12 23.31
N LEU A 22 -55.21 -3.58 22.79
CA LEU A 22 -56.59 -3.95 23.07
C LEU A 22 -57.59 -3.47 21.98
N PHE A 23 -58.85 -3.89 22.18
CA PHE A 23 -60.12 -3.27 21.76
C PHE A 23 -60.68 -3.52 20.35
N ILE A 24 -61.15 -4.76 20.16
CA ILE A 24 -62.48 -5.17 19.64
C ILE A 24 -63.43 -3.95 19.63
N VAL A 25 -63.91 -3.44 18.49
CA VAL A 25 -64.88 -4.11 17.58
C VAL A 25 -64.42 -4.14 16.12
N ASN A 26 -63.33 -3.45 15.74
CA ASN A 26 -62.79 -3.42 14.37
C ASN A 26 -61.65 -4.43 14.13
N GLU A 27 -61.46 -5.42 15.01
CA GLU A 27 -60.23 -6.21 15.06
C GLU A 27 -60.05 -7.23 13.93
N GLN A 28 -61.10 -7.86 13.40
CA GLN A 28 -60.90 -8.96 12.44
C GLN A 28 -60.38 -8.50 11.07
N SER A 29 -60.65 -7.24 10.70
CA SER A 29 -60.09 -6.58 9.51
C SER A 29 -58.67 -6.04 9.78
N TYR A 30 -58.44 -5.51 10.99
CA TYR A 30 -57.13 -5.01 11.43
C TYR A 30 -56.10 -6.13 11.57
N SER A 31 -56.46 -7.23 12.22
CA SER A 31 -55.60 -8.40 12.45
C SER A 31 -55.08 -8.97 11.13
N LYS A 32 -55.95 -9.18 10.13
CA LYS A 32 -55.53 -9.63 8.79
C LYS A 32 -54.59 -8.67 8.06
N LYS A 33 -54.73 -7.35 8.29
CA LYS A 33 -53.77 -6.36 7.77
C LYS A 33 -52.41 -6.48 8.47
N VAL A 34 -52.38 -6.62 9.79
CA VAL A 34 -51.15 -6.79 10.59
C VAL A 34 -50.45 -8.11 10.26
N GLU A 35 -51.19 -9.20 10.09
CA GLU A 35 -50.67 -10.52 9.70
C GLU A 35 -50.00 -10.45 8.33
N ALA A 36 -50.67 -9.87 7.33
CA ALA A 36 -50.11 -9.63 6.00
C ALA A 36 -48.86 -8.73 6.06
N VAL A 37 -48.91 -7.64 6.83
CA VAL A 37 -47.79 -6.72 7.02
C VAL A 37 -46.60 -7.40 7.70
N THR A 38 -46.83 -8.25 8.71
CA THR A 38 -45.78 -9.00 9.42
C THR A 38 -45.12 -10.04 8.51
N SER A 39 -45.90 -10.65 7.60
CA SER A 39 -45.39 -11.60 6.59
C SER A 39 -44.57 -10.91 5.50
N GLU A 40 -45.03 -9.75 5.01
CA GLU A 40 -44.25 -8.90 4.10
C GLU A 40 -42.95 -8.41 4.79
N LEU A 41 -43.01 -7.91 6.03
CA LEU A 41 -41.85 -7.49 6.83
C LEU A 41 -40.84 -8.61 7.08
N SER A 42 -41.30 -9.84 7.37
CA SER A 42 -40.42 -11.01 7.51
C SER A 42 -39.69 -11.36 6.20
N THR A 43 -40.32 -11.05 5.05
CA THR A 43 -39.73 -11.24 3.72
C THR A 43 -38.74 -10.12 3.41
N HIS A 44 -39.09 -8.87 3.71
CA HIS A 44 -38.22 -7.70 3.60
C HIS A 44 -36.93 -7.88 4.41
N LYS A 45 -37.01 -8.27 5.68
CA LYS A 45 -35.82 -8.51 6.52
C LYS A 45 -34.88 -9.59 5.95
N LYS A 46 -35.41 -10.61 5.27
CA LYS A 46 -34.59 -11.64 4.58
C LYS A 46 -33.92 -11.07 3.32
N GLN A 47 -34.59 -10.18 2.59
CA GLN A 47 -34.00 -9.47 1.45
C GLN A 47 -32.91 -8.49 1.90
N LEU A 48 -33.14 -7.72 2.98
CA LEU A 48 -32.16 -6.82 3.59
C LEU A 48 -30.87 -7.56 3.96
N LEU A 49 -30.97 -8.64 4.74
CA LEU A 49 -29.81 -9.46 5.14
C LEU A 49 -29.09 -10.11 3.95
N ARG A 50 -29.85 -10.53 2.92
CA ARG A 50 -29.26 -11.08 1.70
C ARG A 50 -28.46 -10.02 0.95
N ILE A 51 -29.03 -8.84 0.71
CA ILE A 51 -28.35 -7.74 0.01
C ILE A 51 -27.13 -7.27 0.81
N GLU A 52 -27.23 -7.15 2.14
CA GLU A 52 -26.07 -6.80 2.98
C GLU A 52 -24.95 -7.86 2.89
N THR A 53 -25.30 -9.14 2.80
CA THR A 53 -24.32 -10.22 2.57
C THR A 53 -23.70 -10.16 1.17
N GLU A 54 -24.51 -9.88 0.14
CA GLU A 54 -24.03 -9.76 -1.25
C GLU A 54 -23.16 -8.51 -1.47
N ILE A 55 -23.43 -7.39 -0.77
CA ILE A 55 -22.55 -6.21 -0.71
C ILE A 55 -21.26 -6.54 0.06
N ALA A 56 -21.35 -7.19 1.22
CA ALA A 56 -20.19 -7.55 2.03
C ALA A 56 -19.21 -8.46 1.24
N GLY A 57 -19.75 -9.38 0.43
CA GLY A 57 -18.97 -10.24 -0.48
C GLY A 57 -18.39 -9.55 -1.73
N LEU A 58 -18.48 -8.22 -1.86
CA LEU A 58 -17.72 -7.45 -2.85
C LEU A 58 -16.38 -6.94 -2.30
N TYR A 59 -16.23 -6.83 -0.98
CA TYR A 59 -14.97 -6.40 -0.37
C TYR A 59 -13.96 -7.55 -0.30
N ALA A 60 -12.67 -7.22 -0.32
CA ALA A 60 -11.59 -8.20 -0.19
C ALA A 60 -11.48 -8.76 1.24
N ASP A 61 -11.94 -8.02 2.25
CA ASP A 61 -11.80 -8.34 3.67
C ASP A 61 -12.96 -7.77 4.55
N GLU A 62 -12.85 -7.97 5.87
CA GLU A 62 -13.77 -7.38 6.85
C GLU A 62 -13.53 -5.88 7.13
N HIS A 63 -12.41 -5.31 6.69
CA HIS A 63 -12.05 -3.90 6.85
C HIS A 63 -12.72 -3.00 5.81
N LYS A 64 -13.10 -3.55 4.65
CA LYS A 64 -13.95 -2.92 3.62
C LYS A 64 -13.38 -1.68 2.95
N GLN A 65 -12.06 -1.54 2.94
CA GLN A 65 -11.37 -0.47 2.20
C GLN A 65 -11.08 -0.88 0.75
N PHE A 66 -10.96 -2.18 0.47
CA PHE A 66 -10.62 -2.71 -0.85
C PHE A 66 -11.68 -3.70 -1.36
N LEU A 67 -11.80 -3.81 -2.69
CA LEU A 67 -12.73 -4.73 -3.36
C LEU A 67 -12.03 -6.01 -3.83
N SER A 68 -12.75 -7.14 -3.82
CA SER A 68 -12.31 -8.38 -4.45
C SER A 68 -12.04 -8.18 -5.94
N SER A 69 -10.98 -8.77 -6.48
CA SER A 69 -10.65 -8.63 -7.92
C SER A 69 -11.63 -9.34 -8.87
N ASP A 70 -12.55 -10.14 -8.31
CA ASP A 70 -13.68 -10.70 -9.06
C ASP A 70 -14.90 -9.74 -9.15
N VAL A 71 -14.82 -8.54 -8.57
CA VAL A 71 -15.88 -7.50 -8.68
C VAL A 71 -15.91 -6.92 -10.09
N THR A 72 -17.11 -6.71 -10.61
CA THR A 72 -17.36 -6.13 -11.93
C THR A 72 -18.51 -5.15 -11.87
N GLN A 73 -18.55 -4.18 -12.78
CA GLN A 73 -19.65 -3.22 -12.89
C GLN A 73 -21.02 -3.93 -12.97
N ALA A 74 -21.11 -5.07 -13.68
CA ALA A 74 -22.33 -5.85 -13.79
C ALA A 74 -22.84 -6.43 -12.45
N LYS A 75 -21.95 -6.77 -11.50
CA LYS A 75 -22.33 -7.13 -10.13
C LYS A 75 -22.91 -5.93 -9.39
N ILE A 76 -22.23 -4.78 -9.48
CA ILE A 76 -22.62 -3.53 -8.81
C ILE A 76 -23.97 -3.04 -9.33
N ASP A 77 -24.17 -3.00 -10.65
CA ASP A 77 -25.43 -2.63 -11.31
C ASP A 77 -26.59 -3.55 -10.92
N SER A 78 -26.33 -4.87 -10.83
CA SER A 78 -27.32 -5.86 -10.40
C SER A 78 -27.77 -5.62 -8.95
N LEU A 79 -26.84 -5.28 -8.06
CA LEU A 79 -27.13 -4.93 -6.67
C LEU A 79 -27.85 -3.59 -6.56
N LYS A 80 -27.39 -2.53 -7.24
CA LYS A 80 -28.08 -1.23 -7.31
C LYS A 80 -29.53 -1.38 -7.78
N LYS A 81 -29.76 -2.14 -8.85
CA LYS A 81 -31.10 -2.44 -9.38
C LYS A 81 -31.96 -3.25 -8.39
N THR A 82 -31.35 -4.12 -7.59
CA THR A 82 -32.03 -4.90 -6.55
C THR A 82 -32.42 -4.02 -5.36
N ILE A 83 -31.53 -3.10 -4.94
CA ILE A 83 -31.77 -2.11 -3.89
C ILE A 83 -32.87 -1.14 -4.30
N GLU A 84 -32.81 -0.55 -5.50
CA GLU A 84 -33.85 0.35 -6.02
C GLU A 84 -35.22 -0.33 -6.13
N LYS A 85 -35.26 -1.59 -6.57
CA LYS A 85 -36.51 -2.36 -6.55
C LYS A 85 -37.03 -2.52 -5.12
N TYR A 86 -36.17 -2.94 -4.19
CA TYR A 86 -36.55 -3.18 -2.79
C TYR A 86 -36.99 -1.89 -2.08
N LYS A 87 -36.35 -0.76 -2.37
CA LYS A 87 -36.72 0.61 -1.97
C LYS A 87 -38.13 1.00 -2.45
N SER A 88 -38.48 0.64 -3.68
CA SER A 88 -39.82 0.82 -4.25
C SER A 88 -40.88 -0.09 -3.62
N ASP A 89 -40.56 -1.38 -3.43
CA ASP A 89 -41.42 -2.37 -2.77
C ASP A 89 -41.69 -1.95 -1.30
N ALA A 90 -40.66 -1.53 -0.55
CA ALA A 90 -40.76 -1.02 0.82
C ALA A 90 -41.52 0.32 0.93
N THR A 91 -41.31 1.25 -0.02
CA THR A 91 -42.09 2.51 -0.08
C THR A 91 -43.57 2.23 -0.33
N THR A 92 -43.88 1.21 -1.13
CA THR A 92 -45.26 0.76 -1.37
C THR A 92 -45.85 0.10 -0.13
N HIS A 93 -45.08 -0.68 0.61
CA HIS A 93 -45.48 -1.26 1.89
C HIS A 93 -45.77 -0.20 2.97
N ALA A 94 -44.89 0.79 3.15
CA ALA A 94 -45.08 1.87 4.13
C ALA A 94 -46.42 2.60 3.95
N LYS A 95 -46.86 2.83 2.71
CA LYS A 95 -48.18 3.42 2.38
C LYS A 95 -49.37 2.54 2.77
N LYS A 96 -49.23 1.21 2.81
CA LYS A 96 -50.26 0.31 3.37
C LYS A 96 -50.38 0.53 4.89
N VAL A 97 -49.23 0.69 5.54
CA VAL A 97 -49.06 0.76 7.00
C VAL A 97 -49.40 2.13 7.60
N GLU A 98 -49.46 3.18 6.79
CA GLU A 98 -50.00 4.50 7.17
C GLU A 98 -51.42 4.42 7.79
N THR A 99 -52.20 3.37 7.47
CA THR A 99 -53.53 3.12 8.06
C THR A 99 -53.52 2.25 9.35
N LEU A 100 -52.34 1.90 9.87
CA LEU A 100 -52.14 1.08 11.08
C LEU A 100 -51.62 1.94 12.26
N ARG A 101 -51.36 1.31 13.42
CA ARG A 101 -50.87 1.99 14.63
C ARG A 101 -49.44 2.51 14.44
N LYS A 102 -49.06 3.54 15.20
CA LYS A 102 -47.74 4.18 15.12
C LYS A 102 -46.55 3.21 15.22
N GLN A 103 -46.64 2.19 16.07
CA GLN A 103 -45.59 1.18 16.22
C GLN A 103 -45.38 0.33 14.95
N ASP A 104 -46.46 0.04 14.22
CA ASP A 104 -46.40 -0.65 12.94
C ASP A 104 -45.71 0.26 11.89
N GLN A 105 -46.02 1.57 11.92
CA GLN A 105 -45.40 2.60 11.06
C GLN A 105 -43.91 2.83 11.36
N GLU A 106 -43.54 2.95 12.63
CA GLU A 106 -42.16 3.14 13.11
C GLU A 106 -41.26 1.97 12.66
N THR A 107 -41.78 0.74 12.70
CA THR A 107 -41.07 -0.45 12.22
C THR A 107 -40.79 -0.36 10.71
N CYS A 108 -41.75 0.10 9.91
CA CYS A 108 -41.58 0.25 8.47
C CYS A 108 -40.68 1.45 8.09
N GLN A 109 -40.67 2.52 8.89
CA GLN A 109 -39.72 3.62 8.71
C GLN A 109 -38.28 3.20 8.99
N LYS A 110 -38.07 2.29 9.96
CA LYS A 110 -36.75 1.70 10.20
C LYS A 110 -36.25 0.91 8.99
N ASP A 111 -37.08 0.02 8.42
CA ASP A 111 -36.73 -0.75 7.22
C ASP A 111 -36.32 0.17 6.04
N LEU A 112 -37.04 1.28 5.82
CA LEU A 112 -36.66 2.28 4.82
C LEU A 112 -35.31 2.94 5.13
N GLY A 113 -35.03 3.27 6.39
CA GLY A 113 -33.74 3.81 6.83
C GLY A 113 -32.58 2.81 6.70
N ASP A 114 -32.84 1.52 6.87
CA ASP A 114 -31.85 0.46 6.66
C ASP A 114 -31.63 0.17 5.16
N ILE A 115 -32.62 0.39 4.28
CA ILE A 115 -32.46 0.36 2.82
C ILE A 115 -31.60 1.53 2.31
N ILE A 116 -31.78 2.73 2.84
CA ILE A 116 -30.96 3.90 2.46
C ILE A 116 -29.47 3.62 2.75
N LYS A 117 -29.14 2.94 3.84
CA LYS A 117 -27.76 2.51 4.15
C LYS A 117 -27.19 1.48 3.16
N LEU A 118 -28.03 0.69 2.49
CA LEU A 118 -27.57 -0.21 1.42
C LEU A 118 -27.30 0.56 0.13
N ASP A 119 -28.08 1.60 -0.15
CA ASP A 119 -27.87 2.54 -1.25
C ASP A 119 -26.58 3.36 -1.05
N GLU A 120 -26.33 3.85 0.17
CA GLU A 120 -25.06 4.48 0.57
C GLU A 120 -23.87 3.52 0.35
N LYS A 121 -23.91 2.30 0.93
CA LYS A 121 -22.84 1.28 0.77
C LYS A 121 -22.56 0.87 -0.68
N ILE A 122 -23.58 0.70 -1.53
CA ILE A 122 -23.34 0.28 -2.93
C ILE A 122 -22.79 1.43 -3.80
N ASN A 123 -22.97 2.68 -3.36
CA ASN A 123 -22.35 3.84 -4.01
C ASN A 123 -20.93 4.09 -3.49
N GLU A 124 -20.63 3.78 -2.22
CA GLU A 124 -19.25 3.64 -1.71
C GLU A 124 -18.47 2.56 -2.49
N VAL A 125 -19.05 1.37 -2.67
CA VAL A 125 -18.47 0.31 -3.54
C VAL A 125 -18.24 0.80 -4.97
N GLN A 126 -19.17 1.57 -5.55
CA GLN A 126 -18.97 2.16 -6.87
C GLN A 126 -17.77 3.11 -6.90
N MET A 127 -17.63 3.98 -5.90
CA MET A 127 -16.51 4.92 -5.79
C MET A 127 -15.18 4.17 -5.73
N ILE A 128 -15.06 3.17 -4.84
CA ILE A 128 -13.85 2.35 -4.70
C ILE A 128 -13.53 1.63 -6.02
N PHE A 129 -14.55 1.09 -6.71
CA PHE A 129 -14.39 0.44 -8.02
C PHE A 129 -13.91 1.43 -9.10
N ASP A 130 -14.55 2.59 -9.24
CA ASP A 130 -14.22 3.59 -10.26
C ASP A 130 -12.84 4.22 -10.07
N GLN A 131 -12.42 4.45 -8.82
CA GLN A 131 -11.10 4.95 -8.48
C GLN A 131 -10.02 3.87 -8.68
N THR A 132 -10.27 2.62 -8.26
CA THR A 132 -9.38 1.48 -8.52
C THR A 132 -9.16 1.27 -10.03
N GLN A 133 -10.22 1.34 -10.85
CA GLN A 133 -10.13 1.23 -12.30
C GLN A 133 -9.38 2.43 -12.92
N ALA A 134 -9.62 3.66 -12.44
CA ALA A 134 -8.92 4.85 -12.92
C ALA A 134 -7.41 4.76 -12.64
N VAL A 135 -7.01 4.42 -11.41
CA VAL A 135 -5.62 4.19 -11.02
C VAL A 135 -4.98 3.08 -11.85
N ASN A 136 -5.59 1.88 -11.88
CA ASN A 136 -5.01 0.73 -12.59
C ASN A 136 -4.89 0.98 -14.10
N SER A 137 -5.71 1.84 -14.70
CA SER A 137 -5.59 2.21 -16.12
C SER A 137 -4.29 2.96 -16.49
N LEU A 138 -3.53 3.45 -15.50
CA LEU A 138 -2.22 4.08 -15.71
C LEU A 138 -1.08 3.07 -15.86
N PHE A 139 -1.31 1.79 -15.50
CA PHE A 139 -0.27 0.76 -15.36
C PHE A 139 -0.50 -0.44 -16.29
N SER A 140 0.61 -1.09 -16.67
CA SER A 140 0.62 -2.29 -17.51
C SER A 140 0.21 -3.57 -16.75
N THR A 141 0.20 -3.49 -15.42
CA THR A 141 -0.32 -4.46 -14.46
C THR A 141 -1.06 -3.69 -13.37
N PRO A 142 -2.08 -4.26 -12.70
CA PRO A 142 -2.74 -3.59 -11.58
C PRO A 142 -1.74 -3.09 -10.52
N TYR A 143 -1.99 -1.88 -10.02
CA TYR A 143 -1.33 -1.33 -8.83
C TYR A 143 -2.07 -1.75 -7.56
N ILE A 144 -3.41 -1.79 -7.63
CA ILE A 144 -4.31 -2.23 -6.56
C ILE A 144 -5.08 -3.45 -7.07
N GLU A 145 -4.91 -4.63 -6.43
CA GLU A 145 -5.73 -5.81 -6.71
C GLU A 145 -6.06 -6.56 -5.42
N ASN A 146 -7.34 -6.79 -5.13
CA ASN A 146 -7.79 -7.15 -3.77
C ASN A 146 -7.26 -6.10 -2.77
N ALA A 147 -6.74 -6.54 -1.62
CA ALA A 147 -6.00 -5.69 -0.68
C ALA A 147 -4.47 -5.75 -0.89
N GLU A 148 -4.00 -6.23 -2.05
CA GLU A 148 -2.58 -6.31 -2.40
C GLU A 148 -2.14 -5.10 -3.23
N ILE A 149 -1.01 -4.51 -2.85
CA ILE A 149 -0.46 -3.29 -3.45
C ILE A 149 0.83 -3.62 -4.20
N ASN A 150 0.91 -3.21 -5.47
CA ASN A 150 2.01 -3.48 -6.37
C ASN A 150 2.82 -2.20 -6.63
N GLU A 151 3.67 -1.81 -5.68
CA GLU A 151 4.59 -0.66 -5.78
C GLU A 151 5.55 -0.74 -7.00
N GLU A 152 5.75 -1.95 -7.52
CA GLU A 152 6.57 -2.23 -8.70
C GLU A 152 5.80 -2.18 -10.04
N ALA A 153 4.50 -1.85 -10.03
CA ALA A 153 3.70 -1.69 -11.24
C ALA A 153 4.31 -0.66 -12.21
N ILE A 154 4.43 -1.05 -13.47
CA ILE A 154 5.09 -0.26 -14.52
C ILE A 154 4.03 0.49 -15.32
N ILE A 155 4.19 1.81 -15.49
CA ILE A 155 3.24 2.63 -16.26
C ILE A 155 3.06 2.14 -17.71
N ILE A 156 1.86 2.36 -18.26
CA ILE A 156 1.59 2.02 -19.67
C ILE A 156 2.50 2.78 -20.62
N ASP A 157 2.83 2.12 -21.73
CA ASP A 157 3.79 2.53 -22.75
C ASP A 157 3.58 3.94 -23.34
N ASP A 158 2.32 4.35 -23.48
CA ASP A 158 1.93 5.59 -24.16
C ASP A 158 1.33 6.62 -23.18
N LEU A 159 1.61 6.47 -21.87
CA LEU A 159 1.16 7.39 -20.82
C LEU A 159 1.76 8.79 -21.00
N ASN A 160 0.95 9.79 -20.68
CA ASN A 160 1.30 11.20 -20.72
C ASN A 160 0.59 11.97 -19.59
N SER A 161 1.00 13.21 -19.35
CA SER A 161 0.54 14.00 -18.20
C SER A 161 -0.96 14.35 -18.28
N GLU A 162 -1.51 14.56 -19.48
CA GLU A 162 -2.94 14.84 -19.69
C GLU A 162 -3.80 13.65 -19.24
N MET A 163 -3.38 12.41 -19.54
CA MET A 163 -4.05 11.20 -19.04
C MET A 163 -3.99 11.05 -17.52
N ILE A 164 -2.90 11.49 -16.87
CA ILE A 164 -2.79 11.45 -15.39
C ILE A 164 -3.74 12.47 -14.76
N GLU A 165 -3.77 13.71 -15.26
CA GLU A 165 -4.70 14.74 -14.74
C GLU A 165 -6.17 14.37 -15.01
N GLU A 166 -6.51 13.79 -16.16
CA GLU A 166 -7.85 13.26 -16.46
C GLU A 166 -8.30 12.23 -15.40
N LYS A 167 -7.38 11.38 -14.92
CA LYS A 167 -7.71 10.42 -13.85
C LYS A 167 -7.81 11.10 -12.48
N LYS A 168 -6.98 12.10 -12.16
CA LYS A 168 -7.13 12.88 -10.91
C LYS A 168 -8.48 13.59 -10.84
N GLU A 169 -8.90 14.22 -11.95
CA GLU A 169 -10.21 14.88 -12.06
C GLU A 169 -11.35 13.87 -11.89
N LYS A 170 -11.32 12.73 -12.59
CA LYS A 170 -12.33 11.67 -12.44
C LYS A 170 -12.37 11.07 -11.02
N ILE A 171 -11.24 11.01 -10.32
CA ILE A 171 -11.13 10.51 -8.95
C ILE A 171 -11.63 11.53 -7.92
N GLU A 172 -11.72 12.82 -8.28
CA GLU A 172 -11.90 13.96 -7.36
C GLU A 172 -10.89 13.93 -6.19
N LEU A 173 -9.62 13.68 -6.48
CA LEU A 173 -8.58 13.35 -5.49
C LEU A 173 -8.45 14.37 -4.34
N GLU A 174 -8.68 15.65 -4.61
CA GLU A 174 -8.62 16.74 -3.61
C GLU A 174 -9.83 16.79 -2.65
N ASN A 175 -10.93 16.10 -2.97
CA ASN A 175 -12.18 16.08 -2.20
C ASN A 175 -12.34 14.83 -1.31
N LEU A 176 -11.39 13.90 -1.34
CA LEU A 176 -11.53 12.59 -0.68
C LEU A 176 -11.28 12.65 0.83
N GLU A 177 -12.04 11.84 1.58
CA GLU A 177 -11.79 11.63 3.01
C GLU A 177 -10.52 10.80 3.22
N GLU A 178 -9.64 11.22 4.13
CA GLU A 178 -8.38 10.51 4.44
C GLU A 178 -8.64 9.15 5.08
N ASN A 179 -8.34 8.09 4.33
CA ASN A 179 -8.33 6.69 4.79
C ASN A 179 -7.22 5.92 4.07
N GLU A 180 -7.05 4.62 4.34
CA GLU A 180 -5.93 3.85 3.79
C GLU A 180 -6.12 3.56 2.29
N PHE A 181 -7.35 3.36 1.82
CA PHE A 181 -7.63 3.25 0.38
C PHE A 181 -7.33 4.56 -0.37
N THR A 182 -7.78 5.72 0.13
CA THR A 182 -7.53 7.02 -0.53
C THR A 182 -6.05 7.44 -0.46
N SER A 183 -5.33 7.01 0.58
CA SER A 183 -3.87 7.11 0.64
C SER A 183 -3.18 6.24 -0.42
N ILE A 184 -3.59 4.98 -0.59
CA ILE A 184 -3.06 4.08 -1.64
C ILE A 184 -3.37 4.61 -3.05
N VAL A 185 -4.58 5.12 -3.29
CA VAL A 185 -4.94 5.79 -4.55
C VAL A 185 -3.98 6.96 -4.83
N SER A 186 -3.70 7.79 -3.82
CA SER A 186 -2.76 8.91 -3.93
C SER A 186 -1.32 8.44 -4.24
N GLN A 187 -0.83 7.43 -3.52
CA GLN A 187 0.50 6.83 -3.73
C GLN A 187 0.65 6.24 -5.13
N ALA A 188 -0.40 5.63 -5.68
CA ALA A 188 -0.41 5.11 -7.04
C ALA A 188 -0.34 6.22 -8.10
N MET A 189 -1.08 7.32 -7.90
CA MET A 189 -1.01 8.50 -8.77
C MET A 189 0.39 9.16 -8.74
N GLU A 190 1.01 9.24 -7.56
CA GLU A 190 2.39 9.68 -7.41
C GLU A 190 3.39 8.73 -8.08
N ALA A 191 3.23 7.41 -7.91
CA ALA A 191 4.09 6.41 -8.54
C ALA A 191 4.05 6.49 -10.07
N ALA A 192 2.86 6.71 -10.65
CA ALA A 192 2.70 6.93 -12.09
C ALA A 192 3.37 8.25 -12.54
N GLY A 193 3.12 9.36 -11.84
CA GLY A 193 3.72 10.66 -12.13
C GLY A 193 5.24 10.68 -12.00
N ASN A 194 5.80 9.97 -11.03
CA ASN A 194 7.24 9.83 -10.82
C ASN A 194 7.90 9.00 -11.94
N GLN A 195 7.29 7.90 -12.38
CA GLN A 195 7.79 7.12 -13.52
C GLN A 195 7.73 7.92 -14.84
N LEU A 196 6.64 8.66 -15.09
CA LEU A 196 6.54 9.53 -16.26
C LEU A 196 7.59 10.65 -16.21
N SER A 197 7.80 11.26 -15.03
CA SER A 197 8.83 12.28 -14.82
C SER A 197 10.26 11.78 -15.06
N GLN A 198 10.55 10.50 -14.75
CA GLN A 198 11.83 9.86 -15.09
C GLN A 198 12.01 9.73 -16.61
N ILE A 199 10.95 9.31 -17.33
CA ILE A 199 10.95 9.24 -18.79
C ILE A 199 11.13 10.64 -19.42
N GLU A 200 10.52 11.68 -18.85
CA GLU A 200 10.69 13.05 -19.34
C GLU A 200 12.09 13.62 -19.12
N ARG A 201 12.74 13.33 -17.97
CA ARG A 201 14.12 13.74 -17.72
C ARG A 201 15.06 13.06 -18.70
N ALA A 202 14.95 11.73 -18.84
CA ALA A 202 15.73 10.97 -19.81
C ALA A 202 15.51 11.47 -21.25
N ARG A 203 14.27 11.81 -21.62
CA ARG A 203 13.94 12.43 -22.91
C ARG A 203 14.72 13.73 -23.12
N LYS A 204 14.68 14.66 -22.17
CA LYS A 204 15.37 15.96 -22.27
C LYS A 204 16.90 15.78 -22.41
N VAL A 205 17.50 14.91 -21.60
CA VAL A 205 18.95 14.62 -21.66
C VAL A 205 19.34 13.94 -22.98
N VAL A 206 18.55 13.00 -23.50
CA VAL A 206 18.82 12.37 -24.80
C VAL A 206 18.60 13.35 -25.95
N GLU A 207 17.56 14.20 -25.90
CA GLU A 207 17.31 15.24 -26.90
C GLU A 207 18.43 16.29 -26.95
N GLU A 208 19.08 16.64 -25.84
CA GLU A 208 20.24 17.53 -25.86
C GLU A 208 21.44 16.96 -26.64
N LEU A 209 21.56 15.63 -26.67
CA LEU A 209 22.64 14.88 -27.33
C LEU A 209 22.25 14.34 -28.72
N TYR A 210 20.96 14.27 -29.06
CA TYR A 210 20.45 13.67 -30.28
C TYR A 210 19.21 14.40 -30.80
N LYS A 211 19.35 15.14 -31.91
CA LYS A 211 18.27 15.91 -32.56
C LYS A 211 18.20 15.58 -34.04
N ASP A 212 16.99 15.65 -34.61
CA ASP A 212 16.74 15.45 -36.05
C ASP A 212 17.33 14.13 -36.61
N GLY A 213 17.39 13.10 -35.77
CA GLY A 213 17.98 11.79 -36.09
C GLY A 213 19.52 11.75 -36.12
N LYS A 214 20.20 12.69 -35.45
CA LYS A 214 21.67 12.80 -35.44
C LYS A 214 22.22 13.20 -34.07
N PRO A 215 23.43 12.74 -33.70
CA PRO A 215 24.16 13.28 -32.55
C PRO A 215 24.45 14.78 -32.70
N THR A 216 24.42 15.53 -31.60
CA THR A 216 24.74 16.98 -31.58
C THR A 216 26.22 17.25 -31.29
N ASP A 217 26.68 18.48 -31.50
CA ASP A 217 28.08 18.88 -31.19
C ASP A 217 28.37 18.94 -29.67
N ASN A 218 27.35 18.80 -28.81
CA ASN A 218 27.49 18.73 -27.35
C ASN A 218 27.83 17.32 -26.83
N VAL A 219 27.98 16.36 -27.75
CA VAL A 219 28.23 14.95 -27.45
C VAL A 219 29.66 14.74 -26.98
N THR A 220 29.80 14.22 -25.76
CA THR A 220 31.08 13.82 -25.16
C THR A 220 30.90 12.46 -24.45
N ARG A 221 32.01 11.83 -24.08
CA ARG A 221 31.98 10.61 -23.26
C ARG A 221 31.27 10.84 -21.91
N GLU A 222 31.45 12.01 -21.29
CA GLU A 222 30.83 12.34 -19.99
C GLU A 222 29.31 12.56 -20.10
N THR A 223 28.86 13.25 -21.14
CA THR A 223 27.42 13.48 -21.36
C THR A 223 26.70 12.18 -21.77
N LEU A 224 27.35 11.34 -22.59
CA LEU A 224 26.87 9.99 -22.93
C LEU A 224 26.70 9.08 -21.69
N GLU A 225 27.71 8.96 -20.84
CA GLU A 225 27.63 8.11 -19.64
C GLU A 225 26.66 8.67 -18.58
N SER A 226 26.39 9.97 -18.61
CA SER A 226 25.33 10.59 -17.79
C SER A 226 23.93 10.25 -18.32
N ALA A 227 23.73 10.34 -19.63
CA ALA A 227 22.48 9.99 -20.30
C ALA A 227 22.14 8.49 -20.17
N LYS A 228 23.14 7.60 -20.27
CA LYS A 228 22.99 6.16 -20.02
C LYS A 228 22.41 5.87 -18.62
N LYS A 229 22.89 6.55 -17.58
CA LYS A 229 22.40 6.39 -16.20
C LYS A 229 20.95 6.84 -16.03
N GLU A 230 20.57 8.00 -16.56
CA GLU A 230 19.19 8.51 -16.48
C GLU A 230 18.19 7.60 -17.23
N VAL A 231 18.64 6.96 -18.32
CA VAL A 231 17.88 5.94 -19.06
C VAL A 231 17.87 4.59 -18.35
N GLU A 232 18.90 4.25 -17.57
CA GLU A 232 18.94 3.01 -16.79
C GLU A 232 17.88 2.98 -15.68
N LEU A 233 17.55 4.13 -15.08
CA LEU A 233 16.51 4.28 -14.05
C LEU A 233 15.07 4.06 -14.55
N ILE A 234 14.83 4.00 -15.87
CA ILE A 234 13.48 3.83 -16.42
C ILE A 234 12.97 2.39 -16.23
N LYS A 235 11.83 2.21 -15.54
CA LYS A 235 11.15 0.91 -15.43
C LYS A 235 10.45 0.48 -16.73
N ASN A 236 9.82 1.40 -17.47
CA ASN A 236 9.12 1.08 -18.72
C ASN A 236 10.10 0.61 -19.83
N VAL A 237 9.88 -0.62 -20.33
CA VAL A 237 10.80 -1.31 -21.24
C VAL A 237 10.80 -0.71 -22.65
N LYS A 238 9.65 -0.29 -23.19
CA LYS A 238 9.54 0.33 -24.53
C LYS A 238 10.27 1.68 -24.57
N ALA A 239 10.03 2.53 -23.57
CA ALA A 239 10.71 3.83 -23.42
C ALA A 239 12.22 3.64 -23.23
N LYS A 240 12.63 2.77 -22.30
CA LYS A 240 14.05 2.46 -22.06
C LYS A 240 14.74 1.92 -23.31
N LYS A 241 14.08 1.04 -24.08
CA LYS A 241 14.62 0.55 -25.36
C LYS A 241 14.79 1.68 -26.38
N SER A 242 13.77 2.51 -26.58
CA SER A 242 13.80 3.65 -27.52
C SER A 242 14.99 4.59 -27.26
N PHE A 243 15.22 4.97 -26.00
CA PHE A 243 16.37 5.82 -25.66
C PHE A 243 17.71 5.11 -25.86
N ASN A 244 17.82 3.81 -25.56
CA ASN A 244 19.05 3.05 -25.81
C ASN A 244 19.41 2.93 -27.30
N GLU A 245 18.41 2.89 -28.19
CA GLU A 245 18.65 2.93 -29.64
C GLU A 245 19.27 4.27 -30.08
N SER A 246 18.81 5.41 -29.54
CA SER A 246 19.46 6.72 -29.76
C SER A 246 20.85 6.82 -29.12
N LEU A 247 21.01 6.36 -27.88
CA LEU A 247 22.30 6.37 -27.17
C LEU A 247 23.38 5.56 -27.89
N LYS A 248 23.01 4.46 -28.56
CA LYS A 248 23.96 3.68 -29.38
C LYS A 248 24.52 4.49 -30.55
N VAL A 249 23.70 5.31 -31.22
CA VAL A 249 24.16 6.17 -32.33
C VAL A 249 25.06 7.30 -31.81
N ILE A 250 24.78 7.82 -30.61
CA ILE A 250 25.66 8.77 -29.91
C ILE A 250 27.00 8.11 -29.57
N GLU A 251 27.00 6.88 -29.05
CA GLU A 251 28.22 6.13 -28.68
C GLU A 251 29.12 5.79 -29.88
N GLU A 252 28.52 5.45 -31.02
CA GLU A 252 29.25 5.26 -32.28
C GLU A 252 29.94 6.56 -32.75
N LYS A 253 29.30 7.73 -32.55
CA LYS A 253 29.89 9.04 -32.84
C LYS A 253 31.02 9.39 -31.88
N VAL A 254 30.82 9.29 -30.56
CA VAL A 254 31.86 9.53 -29.54
C VAL A 254 33.12 8.70 -29.84
N THR A 255 32.93 7.41 -30.13
CA THR A 255 34.06 6.49 -30.40
C THR A 255 34.78 6.83 -31.71
N ALA A 256 34.09 7.36 -32.72
CA ALA A 256 34.70 7.85 -33.95
C ALA A 256 35.49 9.15 -33.74
N ASP A 257 34.95 10.08 -32.95
CA ASP A 257 35.60 11.37 -32.64
C ASP A 257 36.85 11.18 -31.77
N GLU A 258 36.76 10.39 -30.68
CA GLU A 258 37.90 10.03 -29.82
C GLU A 258 39.04 9.41 -30.64
N LYS A 259 38.70 8.52 -31.59
CA LYS A 259 39.67 7.91 -32.50
C LYS A 259 40.29 8.95 -33.45
N ALA A 260 39.47 9.79 -34.08
CA ALA A 260 39.96 10.80 -35.03
C ALA A 260 40.88 11.82 -34.36
N GLU A 261 40.59 12.23 -33.13
CA GLU A 261 41.46 13.12 -32.34
C GLU A 261 42.76 12.41 -31.93
N ALA A 262 42.70 11.14 -31.52
CA ALA A 262 43.91 10.36 -31.22
C ALA A 262 44.84 10.20 -32.45
N GLU A 263 44.27 9.92 -33.64
CA GLU A 263 45.01 9.88 -34.90
C GLU A 263 45.57 11.27 -35.28
N ARG A 264 44.82 12.36 -35.02
CA ARG A 264 45.26 13.74 -35.26
C ARG A 264 46.44 14.13 -34.35
N VAL A 265 46.35 13.84 -33.06
CA VAL A 265 47.40 14.13 -32.06
C VAL A 265 48.68 13.35 -32.38
N ALA A 266 48.57 12.05 -32.70
CA ALA A 266 49.72 11.25 -33.10
C ALA A 266 50.40 11.76 -34.38
N ALA A 267 49.62 12.20 -35.37
CA ALA A 267 50.16 12.81 -36.60
C ALA A 267 50.80 14.18 -36.37
N GLU A 268 50.29 14.97 -35.42
CA GLU A 268 50.89 16.25 -35.04
C GLU A 268 52.20 16.05 -34.25
N GLU A 269 52.25 15.07 -33.34
CA GLU A 269 53.47 14.72 -32.61
C GLU A 269 54.56 14.19 -33.54
N ALA A 270 54.22 13.29 -34.47
CA ALA A 270 55.17 12.78 -35.46
C ALA A 270 55.83 13.90 -36.28
N LYS A 271 55.05 14.90 -36.74
CA LYS A 271 55.60 16.08 -37.44
C LYS A 271 56.54 16.91 -36.56
N ARG A 272 56.18 17.14 -35.29
CA ARG A 272 57.05 17.86 -34.34
C ARG A 272 58.37 17.13 -34.12
N GLN A 273 58.36 15.79 -34.10
CA GLN A 273 59.58 14.98 -34.01
C GLN A 273 60.45 15.11 -35.28
N GLU A 274 59.85 15.06 -36.48
CA GLU A 274 60.57 15.29 -37.75
C GLU A 274 61.19 16.69 -37.82
N GLU A 275 60.43 17.74 -37.50
CA GLU A 275 60.91 19.13 -37.47
C GLU A 275 62.07 19.33 -36.47
N GLN A 276 62.00 18.67 -35.30
CA GLN A 276 63.05 18.76 -34.28
C GLN A 276 64.34 18.02 -34.69
N VAL A 277 64.24 16.92 -35.46
CA VAL A 277 65.40 16.25 -36.07
C VAL A 277 66.07 17.15 -37.12
N VAL A 278 65.28 17.82 -37.98
CA VAL A 278 65.81 18.77 -38.97
C VAL A 278 66.50 19.96 -38.31
N ALA A 279 65.90 20.54 -37.27
CA ALA A 279 66.49 21.65 -36.51
C ALA A 279 67.84 21.28 -35.87
N ASN A 280 67.96 20.07 -35.31
CA ASN A 280 69.19 19.56 -34.69
C ASN A 280 70.30 19.21 -35.70
N GLN A 281 69.98 18.96 -36.97
CA GLN A 281 70.99 18.83 -38.03
C GLN A 281 71.50 20.21 -38.50
N ALA A 282 70.61 21.22 -38.57
CA ALA A 282 70.98 22.56 -38.99
C ALA A 282 71.99 23.25 -38.04
N THR A 283 71.93 22.98 -36.73
CA THR A 283 72.91 23.51 -35.75
C THR A 283 74.30 22.87 -35.84
N GLN A 284 74.46 21.72 -36.49
CA GLN A 284 75.78 21.07 -36.67
C GLN A 284 76.55 21.55 -37.92
N GLN A 285 75.99 22.47 -38.71
CA GLN A 285 76.64 23.01 -39.93
C GLN A 285 77.32 24.37 -39.75
N THR A 286 77.43 24.87 -38.51
CA THR A 286 78.02 26.21 -38.22
C THR A 286 79.35 26.16 -37.44
N GLU A 287 79.93 24.98 -37.19
CA GLU A 287 81.31 24.86 -36.73
C GLU A 287 82.27 24.72 -37.91
N VAL A 288 82.97 25.81 -38.24
CA VAL A 288 84.04 25.83 -39.24
C VAL A 288 85.35 25.39 -38.58
N PRO A 289 86.11 24.43 -39.15
CA PRO A 289 87.35 23.97 -38.55
C PRO A 289 88.50 24.97 -38.79
N GLU A 290 88.95 25.67 -37.76
CA GLU A 290 90.22 26.41 -37.81
C GLU A 290 91.42 25.48 -37.59
N THR A 291 92.50 25.75 -38.35
CA THR A 291 93.68 24.90 -38.48
C THR A 291 94.71 25.12 -37.37
N GLN A 292 95.33 24.04 -36.89
CA GLN A 292 96.54 24.11 -36.05
C GLN A 292 97.76 24.65 -36.84
N SER A 293 98.55 25.50 -36.19
CA SER A 293 100.00 25.70 -36.42
C SER A 293 100.63 26.34 -35.19
N GLU A 294 101.90 26.04 -34.90
CA GLU A 294 102.53 26.23 -33.58
C GLU A 294 103.31 27.55 -33.42
N ALA A 295 103.36 28.10 -32.19
CA ALA A 295 104.39 29.07 -31.76
C ALA A 295 104.52 29.23 -30.20
N ILE A 296 105.24 28.29 -29.57
CA ILE A 296 106.13 28.44 -28.38
C ILE A 296 105.93 29.60 -27.34
N ASP A 297 105.44 29.22 -26.14
CA ASP A 297 106.15 29.21 -24.81
C ASP A 297 106.73 30.50 -24.14
N PRO A 298 107.06 30.53 -22.81
CA PRO A 298 106.68 29.63 -21.68
C PRO A 298 106.47 30.32 -20.28
N VAL A 299 106.13 29.52 -19.23
CA VAL A 299 106.25 29.78 -17.74
C VAL A 299 105.36 30.93 -17.16
N ALA A 300 104.59 30.79 -16.06
CA ALA A 300 104.86 30.08 -14.80
C ALA A 300 103.64 29.42 -14.09
N SER A 301 103.96 28.51 -13.17
CA SER A 301 103.15 27.97 -12.06
C SER A 301 104.03 27.99 -10.78
N PRO A 302 103.57 27.76 -9.52
CA PRO A 302 102.57 26.75 -9.13
C PRO A 302 101.56 27.12 -8.00
N ALA A 303 100.44 26.39 -7.94
CA ALA A 303 99.74 26.05 -6.69
C ALA A 303 98.78 24.85 -6.87
N THR A 304 99.11 23.71 -6.25
CA THR A 304 98.22 22.56 -5.96
C THR A 304 97.90 22.56 -4.45
N PRO A 305 97.13 21.59 -3.85
CA PRO A 305 96.21 20.56 -4.36
C PRO A 305 94.76 20.78 -3.77
N ASN A 306 93.70 19.96 -3.95
CA ASN A 306 93.58 18.50 -3.95
C ASN A 306 92.40 17.93 -4.78
N THR A 307 92.79 16.97 -5.63
CA THR A 307 92.18 15.67 -6.00
C THR A 307 91.47 14.87 -4.89
N PRO A 308 90.87 13.67 -5.16
CA PRO A 308 90.49 12.99 -6.43
C PRO A 308 88.96 12.65 -6.45
N GLY A 309 88.33 11.89 -7.36
CA GLY A 309 88.63 11.03 -8.54
C GLY A 309 87.47 10.00 -8.67
N GLN A 310 87.33 9.07 -9.63
CA GLN A 310 87.96 8.75 -10.93
C GLN A 310 87.04 7.69 -11.62
N ASN A 311 87.02 7.60 -12.97
CA ASN A 311 86.10 6.71 -13.70
C ASN A 311 86.40 5.20 -13.55
N VAL A 312 85.34 4.37 -13.57
CA VAL A 312 85.28 3.07 -14.28
C VAL A 312 83.88 2.90 -14.89
N THR A 313 83.79 2.31 -16.08
CA THR A 313 82.56 2.03 -16.84
C THR A 313 82.16 0.57 -16.71
N GLU A 314 80.87 0.24 -16.52
CA GLU A 314 80.27 -0.98 -17.08
C GLU A 314 78.73 -0.89 -17.18
N ASN A 315 78.06 -1.96 -17.61
CA ASN A 315 76.79 -1.94 -18.37
C ASN A 315 75.55 -2.50 -17.60
N ILE A 316 74.37 -2.41 -18.24
CA ILE A 316 73.08 -3.13 -18.03
C ILE A 316 71.94 -2.34 -17.33
N THR A 317 70.73 -2.54 -17.89
CA THR A 317 69.37 -2.04 -17.57
C THR A 317 68.88 -2.43 -16.14
N VAL A 318 67.84 -1.85 -15.49
CA VAL A 318 66.38 -1.89 -15.80
C VAL A 318 65.56 -0.90 -14.90
N GLN A 319 64.72 -0.02 -15.48
CA GLN A 319 63.47 0.63 -14.93
C GLN A 319 63.52 1.46 -13.59
N PRO A 320 62.42 2.13 -13.09
CA PRO A 320 62.54 3.51 -12.57
C PRO A 320 61.94 3.81 -11.17
N THR A 321 62.21 5.01 -10.64
CA THR A 321 61.56 5.60 -9.44
C THR A 321 61.32 7.12 -9.57
N THR A 322 60.29 7.63 -8.89
CA THR A 322 59.88 9.05 -8.83
C THR A 322 60.62 9.87 -7.75
N PRO A 323 60.60 11.22 -7.88
CA PRO A 323 60.18 12.10 -6.78
C PRO A 323 59.28 13.29 -7.27
N VAL A 324 58.12 13.62 -6.68
CA VAL A 324 57.83 14.29 -5.38
C VAL A 324 57.96 15.83 -5.40
N VAL A 325 56.89 16.52 -4.93
CA VAL A 325 56.81 17.97 -4.64
C VAL A 325 56.11 18.18 -3.26
N PRO A 326 56.52 19.13 -2.40
CA PRO A 326 55.98 19.33 -1.03
C PRO A 326 55.24 20.69 -0.83
N PRO A 327 54.76 21.07 0.39
CA PRO A 327 54.23 20.33 1.56
C PRO A 327 52.72 20.75 1.82
N THR A 328 52.03 20.83 2.97
CA THR A 328 52.25 20.78 4.45
C THR A 328 51.00 20.22 5.22
N ASN A 329 51.10 20.16 6.56
CA ASN A 329 50.09 20.20 7.65
C ASN A 329 48.58 20.41 7.32
N SER A 330 47.60 19.80 8.02
CA SER A 330 47.55 18.81 9.13
C SER A 330 46.06 18.40 9.36
N GLY A 331 45.68 17.38 10.14
CA GLY A 331 46.43 16.36 10.90
C GLY A 331 45.60 15.77 12.08
N ASN A 332 45.71 14.45 12.33
CA ASN A 332 45.02 13.61 13.34
C ASN A 332 43.47 13.46 13.23
N GLY A 333 42.87 12.27 13.33
CA GLY A 333 43.43 10.90 13.31
C GLY A 333 42.50 9.79 13.87
N SER A 334 42.73 8.52 13.47
CA SER A 334 42.23 7.23 14.05
C SER A 334 40.70 6.94 14.05
N ASN A 335 40.20 5.90 13.36
CA ASN A 335 40.20 4.44 13.68
C ASN A 335 39.08 4.02 14.66
N THR A 336 38.39 2.86 14.60
CA THR A 336 38.36 1.66 13.71
C THR A 336 36.95 1.01 13.82
N GLY A 337 36.40 0.20 12.91
CA GLY A 337 36.71 -1.22 12.65
C GLY A 337 36.36 -2.15 13.84
N GLY A 338 35.58 -3.24 13.75
CA GLY A 338 34.81 -3.85 12.64
C GLY A 338 34.14 -5.20 13.03
N ALA A 339 33.17 -5.65 12.22
CA ALA A 339 32.42 -6.93 12.16
C ALA A 339 32.61 -8.08 13.19
N THR A 340 31.49 -8.70 13.65
CA THR A 340 31.08 -10.13 13.42
C THR A 340 29.85 -10.59 14.25
N THR A 341 29.18 -11.67 13.82
CA THR A 341 28.15 -12.48 14.53
C THR A 341 28.59 -13.96 14.54
N PRO A 342 28.22 -14.83 15.53
CA PRO A 342 27.01 -15.69 15.40
C PRO A 342 26.38 -16.31 16.70
N GLY A 343 25.12 -16.80 16.61
CA GLY A 343 24.50 -17.82 17.51
C GLY A 343 24.07 -17.38 18.95
N GLY A 344 23.25 -18.12 19.72
CA GLY A 344 22.41 -19.31 19.44
C GLY A 344 21.82 -20.02 20.71
N ASN A 345 20.67 -20.70 20.55
CA ASN A 345 20.11 -21.82 21.39
C ASN A 345 19.40 -21.66 22.78
N THR A 346 18.07 -21.95 22.78
CA THR A 346 17.30 -22.95 23.59
C THR A 346 17.13 -22.92 25.15
N SER A 347 15.85 -23.06 25.58
CA SER A 347 15.31 -23.70 26.83
C SER A 347 15.58 -23.03 28.20
N GLY A 348 14.83 -23.24 29.30
CA GLY A 348 13.50 -23.89 29.49
C GLY A 348 13.31 -24.51 30.91
N GLY A 349 12.12 -24.39 31.54
CA GLY A 349 11.67 -25.29 32.63
C GLY A 349 11.54 -24.77 34.10
N SER A 350 10.29 -24.72 34.58
CA SER A 350 9.76 -25.16 35.91
C SER A 350 10.40 -24.86 37.30
N ALA A 351 9.59 -24.18 38.13
CA ALA A 351 9.12 -24.59 39.48
C ALA A 351 10.00 -24.56 40.77
N GLY A 352 9.66 -23.62 41.67
CA GLY A 352 9.20 -23.94 43.06
C GLY A 352 10.17 -23.86 44.26
N GLY A 353 9.77 -23.17 45.34
CA GLY A 353 10.40 -23.31 46.68
C GLY A 353 10.33 -22.07 47.61
N ASN A 354 9.54 -22.14 48.69
CA ASN A 354 9.34 -21.06 49.69
C ASN A 354 10.60 -20.69 50.53
N SER A 355 10.69 -19.42 51.00
CA SER A 355 10.37 -19.08 52.42
C SER A 355 10.51 -17.59 52.81
N SER A 356 9.50 -17.09 53.55
CA SER A 356 9.49 -15.98 54.54
C SER A 356 10.05 -14.57 54.21
N GLY A 357 9.21 -13.53 54.35
CA GLY A 357 9.61 -12.11 54.19
C GLY A 357 8.49 -11.05 54.38
N SER A 358 7.69 -11.16 55.44
CA SER A 358 6.47 -10.37 55.75
C SER A 358 6.45 -8.86 55.39
N THR A 359 5.42 -8.44 54.64
CA THR A 359 4.60 -7.23 54.95
C THR A 359 3.21 -7.22 54.28
N GLY A 360 2.15 -7.12 55.09
CA GLY A 360 0.81 -6.54 54.81
C GLY A 360 0.03 -6.83 53.52
N GLY A 361 -1.05 -7.63 53.59
CA GLY A 361 -2.08 -7.72 52.55
C GLY A 361 -3.32 -8.53 52.97
N SER A 362 -4.53 -7.98 52.76
CA SER A 362 -5.81 -8.56 53.19
C SER A 362 -6.15 -9.89 52.51
N THR A 363 -6.58 -10.91 53.29
CA THR A 363 -7.08 -12.19 52.77
C THR A 363 -8.60 -12.20 52.62
N THR A 364 -9.10 -12.02 51.40
CA THR A 364 -10.50 -12.32 51.05
C THR A 364 -10.65 -13.84 50.82
N PRO A 365 -11.69 -14.52 51.34
CA PRO A 365 -11.91 -15.94 51.07
C PRO A 365 -12.24 -16.18 49.59
N ILE A 366 -11.84 -17.35 49.07
CA ILE A 366 -12.23 -17.80 47.74
C ILE A 366 -13.75 -18.04 47.75
N PRO A 367 -14.54 -17.40 46.88
CA PRO A 367 -15.97 -17.67 46.81
C PRO A 367 -16.21 -19.10 46.31
N MET A 368 -17.07 -19.83 47.03
CA MET A 368 -17.73 -21.02 46.49
C MET A 368 -18.48 -20.62 45.20
N PRO A 369 -18.49 -21.44 44.14
CA PRO A 369 -19.24 -21.11 42.92
C PRO A 369 -20.69 -20.79 43.28
N GLU A 370 -21.09 -19.55 43.02
CA GLU A 370 -22.38 -19.02 43.42
C GLU A 370 -23.49 -19.76 42.67
N ALA A 371 -24.47 -20.30 43.40
CA ALA A 371 -25.53 -21.08 42.79
C ALA A 371 -26.32 -20.19 41.80
N PRO A 372 -26.65 -20.68 40.59
CA PRO A 372 -27.36 -19.88 39.61
C PRO A 372 -28.62 -19.27 40.20
N TYR A 373 -28.82 -17.97 39.96
CA TYR A 373 -29.92 -17.18 40.50
C TYR A 373 -30.62 -16.40 39.38
N PRO A 374 -31.92 -16.11 39.51
CA PRO A 374 -32.65 -15.36 38.50
C PRO A 374 -32.22 -13.89 38.51
N LEU A 375 -31.86 -13.34 37.34
CA LEU A 375 -31.46 -11.94 37.19
C LEU A 375 -32.64 -10.98 37.43
N VAL A 376 -33.85 -11.43 37.10
CA VAL A 376 -35.13 -10.84 37.51
C VAL A 376 -36.00 -11.95 38.08
N PRO A 377 -36.29 -11.97 39.40
CA PRO A 377 -37.24 -12.92 39.97
C PRO A 377 -38.63 -12.77 39.34
N TYR A 378 -39.13 -13.87 38.78
CA TYR A 378 -40.50 -13.97 38.30
C TYR A 378 -41.45 -14.12 39.49
N THR A 379 -42.51 -13.33 39.52
CA THR A 379 -43.43 -13.18 40.67
C THR A 379 -44.88 -13.55 40.36
N GLY A 380 -45.14 -14.12 39.17
CA GLY A 380 -46.45 -14.64 38.78
C GLY A 380 -46.68 -16.09 39.19
N ASN A 381 -47.78 -16.68 38.71
CA ASN A 381 -48.27 -18.01 39.13
C ASN A 381 -48.15 -19.09 38.03
N GLY A 382 -47.31 -18.88 37.02
CA GLY A 382 -47.19 -19.71 35.83
C GLY A 382 -46.32 -20.96 36.01
N THR A 383 -46.59 -21.98 35.21
CA THR A 383 -45.88 -23.27 35.22
C THR A 383 -44.52 -23.16 34.51
N GLN A 384 -43.44 -23.59 35.17
CA GLN A 384 -42.08 -23.50 34.61
C GLN A 384 -41.77 -24.64 33.63
N TYR A 385 -41.18 -24.30 32.48
CA TYR A 385 -40.62 -25.20 31.47
C TYR A 385 -39.14 -24.90 31.20
N SER A 386 -38.41 -25.90 30.71
CA SER A 386 -36.99 -25.79 30.33
C SER A 386 -36.75 -25.33 28.89
N THR A 387 -37.79 -25.28 28.05
CA THR A 387 -37.72 -24.72 26.68
C THR A 387 -38.98 -23.94 26.35
N PHE A 388 -38.85 -22.87 25.55
CA PHE A 388 -39.98 -22.10 25.04
C PHE A 388 -40.96 -22.98 24.25
N ALA A 389 -40.44 -23.92 23.46
CA ALA A 389 -41.23 -24.86 22.66
C ALA A 389 -42.12 -25.77 23.54
N ALA A 390 -41.63 -26.23 24.69
CA ALA A 390 -42.42 -27.03 25.62
C ALA A 390 -43.52 -26.19 26.31
N ALA A 391 -43.22 -24.96 26.73
CA ALA A 391 -44.22 -24.04 27.26
C ALA A 391 -45.32 -23.73 26.23
N SER A 392 -44.95 -23.42 24.98
CA SER A 392 -45.92 -23.15 23.91
C SER A 392 -46.75 -24.37 23.54
N SER A 393 -46.14 -25.56 23.47
CA SER A 393 -46.89 -26.80 23.18
C SER A 393 -47.94 -27.11 24.26
N ALA A 394 -47.61 -26.91 25.54
CA ALA A 394 -48.57 -27.07 26.65
C ALA A 394 -49.65 -25.96 26.66
N GLY A 395 -49.30 -24.73 26.26
CA GLY A 395 -50.26 -23.65 26.06
C GLY A 395 -51.27 -23.94 24.94
N GLU A 396 -50.77 -24.38 23.78
CA GLU A 396 -51.56 -24.80 22.61
C GLU A 396 -52.47 -25.98 22.92
N GLU A 397 -51.96 -26.99 23.63
CA GLU A 397 -52.75 -28.13 24.09
C GLU A 397 -53.90 -27.67 24.99
N LYS A 398 -53.64 -26.73 25.92
CA LYS A 398 -54.66 -26.28 26.86
C LYS A 398 -55.73 -25.37 26.22
N LEU A 399 -55.41 -24.61 25.16
CA LEU A 399 -56.43 -23.89 24.38
C LEU A 399 -57.35 -24.82 23.59
N ARG A 400 -56.87 -26.01 23.20
CA ARG A 400 -57.64 -26.99 22.42
C ARG A 400 -58.60 -27.80 23.28
N ASP A 401 -58.36 -27.86 24.59
CA ASP A 401 -59.34 -28.34 25.57
C ASP A 401 -60.50 -27.34 25.70
N ILE A 402 -61.60 -27.62 25.00
CA ILE A 402 -62.85 -26.87 25.04
C ILE A 402 -63.52 -26.78 26.43
N ASN A 403 -63.03 -27.50 27.44
CA ASN A 403 -63.51 -27.42 28.83
C ASN A 403 -62.56 -26.61 29.75
N SER A 404 -61.44 -26.13 29.22
CA SER A 404 -60.39 -25.44 29.99
C SER A 404 -60.81 -24.09 30.58
N ASN A 405 -61.78 -23.42 29.94
CA ASN A 405 -62.20 -22.03 30.21
C ASN A 405 -61.10 -20.95 30.11
N ILE A 406 -59.93 -21.27 29.56
CA ILE A 406 -58.88 -20.27 29.29
C ILE A 406 -59.19 -19.47 28.02
N ARG A 407 -58.72 -18.23 27.97
CA ARG A 407 -58.83 -17.29 26.85
C ARG A 407 -57.51 -17.12 26.10
N GLY A 408 -56.38 -17.37 26.79
CA GLY A 408 -55.05 -17.36 26.20
C GLY A 408 -53.99 -17.92 27.14
N TYR A 409 -52.73 -17.85 26.70
CA TYR A 409 -51.56 -18.05 27.55
C TYR A 409 -50.48 -17.01 27.26
N ASN A 410 -49.67 -16.70 28.26
CA ASN A 410 -48.42 -15.96 28.12
C ASN A 410 -47.24 -16.88 28.44
N ILE A 411 -46.10 -16.67 27.80
CA ILE A 411 -44.83 -17.30 28.19
C ILE A 411 -43.86 -16.20 28.60
N ILE A 412 -43.43 -16.25 29.85
CA ILE A 412 -42.51 -15.27 30.45
C ILE A 412 -41.13 -15.92 30.57
N THR A 413 -40.17 -15.46 29.77
CA THR A 413 -38.77 -15.90 29.85
C THR A 413 -38.06 -15.23 31.02
N GLN A 414 -37.48 -16.04 31.89
CA GLN A 414 -36.60 -15.62 32.97
C GLN A 414 -35.16 -16.02 32.67
N TYR A 415 -34.25 -15.07 32.78
CA TYR A 415 -32.82 -15.26 32.57
C TYR A 415 -32.09 -15.45 33.91
N TRP A 416 -31.15 -16.39 33.95
CA TRP A 416 -30.39 -16.75 35.16
C TRP A 416 -28.91 -16.35 35.01
N SER A 417 -28.21 -16.23 36.14
CA SER A 417 -26.81 -15.76 36.19
C SER A 417 -25.79 -16.70 35.55
N ASP A 418 -26.17 -17.95 35.26
CA ASP A 418 -25.40 -18.92 34.46
C ASP A 418 -25.68 -18.84 32.95
N GLY A 419 -26.54 -17.92 32.51
CA GLY A 419 -26.98 -17.78 31.13
C GLY A 419 -28.10 -18.76 30.73
N THR A 420 -28.67 -19.54 31.66
CA THR A 420 -29.83 -20.39 31.36
C THR A 420 -31.14 -19.59 31.30
N GLU A 421 -32.05 -20.04 30.45
CA GLU A 421 -33.41 -19.52 30.34
C GLU A 421 -34.42 -20.50 30.95
N LYS A 422 -35.44 -19.96 31.64
CA LYS A 422 -36.58 -20.72 32.17
C LYS A 422 -37.87 -20.02 31.74
N TYR A 423 -38.88 -20.78 31.34
CA TYR A 423 -40.05 -20.24 30.64
C TYR A 423 -41.31 -20.51 31.47
N TYR A 424 -41.99 -19.46 31.93
CA TYR A 424 -43.16 -19.59 32.80
C TYR A 424 -44.45 -19.38 31.99
N LEU A 425 -45.29 -20.41 31.94
CA LEU A 425 -46.57 -20.43 31.24
C LEU A 425 -47.70 -19.96 32.16
N GLU A 426 -48.25 -18.78 31.90
CA GLU A 426 -49.45 -18.26 32.57
C GLU A 426 -50.69 -18.45 31.69
N PHE A 427 -51.85 -18.72 32.29
CA PHE A 427 -53.15 -18.74 31.61
C PHE A 427 -54.01 -17.56 32.06
N TYR A 428 -54.85 -17.03 31.16
CA TYR A 428 -55.78 -15.92 31.40
C TYR A 428 -57.07 -16.07 30.58
#